data_AF-A0A845R3X0-F1
#
_entry.id   AF-A0A845R3X0-F1
#
_cell.length_a   1.000
_cell.length_b   1.000
_cell.length_c   1.000
_cell.angle_alpha   90.00
_cell.angle_beta   90.00
_cell.angle_gamma   90.00
#
_symmetry.space_group_name_H-M   'P 1'
#
loop_
_entity.id
_entity.type
_entity.pdbx_description
1 polymer ?
#
loop_
_entity_poly.entity_id
_entity_poly.type
_entity_poly.pdbx_seq_one_letter_code
_entity_poly.pdbx_strand_id
1 'polypeptide(L)'
;MLTNSDLKAAEQLRRALQLFAETLPEAQAREVAAVYPAYQTGRAYKAGEYLTDGVDTNGDPLLYKVVQDHTSADEWPPEITPSLYTCVSLGTSDWPIWSQPTGAHDAYNAGDVVDRNGTLYKSKIDGNVWDPEQFPDYWEVYEVV
;
A
#
# COMPACT_ATOMS: atom_id res chain seq x y z
N MET A 1 8.00 -29.62 5.60
CA MET A 1 9.22 -29.01 5.01
C MET A 1 8.92 -28.74 3.55
N LEU A 2 9.04 -27.48 3.10
CA LEU A 2 8.92 -27.13 1.68
C LEU A 2 10.14 -27.69 0.93
N THR A 3 9.92 -28.29 -0.23
CA THR A 3 11.00 -28.78 -1.08
C THR A 3 11.60 -27.63 -1.89
N ASN A 4 12.81 -27.81 -2.43
CA ASN A 4 13.41 -26.83 -3.36
C ASN A 4 12.53 -26.58 -4.60
N SER A 5 11.74 -27.57 -5.02
CA SER A 5 10.76 -27.41 -6.08
C SER A 5 9.62 -26.49 -5.66
N ASP A 6 9.14 -26.62 -4.43
CA ASP A 6 8.07 -25.76 -3.88
C ASP A 6 8.57 -24.32 -3.70
N LEU A 7 9.82 -24.13 -3.27
CA LEU A 7 10.44 -22.81 -3.16
C LEU A 7 10.57 -22.14 -4.54
N LYS A 8 11.05 -22.89 -5.55
CA LYS A 8 11.16 -22.37 -6.92
C LYS A 8 9.79 -22.03 -7.52
N ALA A 9 8.77 -22.84 -7.24
CA ALA A 9 7.40 -22.57 -7.67
C ALA A 9 6.85 -21.29 -6.99
N ALA A 10 7.12 -21.09 -5.70
CA ALA A 10 6.73 -19.89 -4.97
C ALA A 10 7.42 -18.62 -5.51
N GLU A 11 8.71 -18.69 -5.83
CA GLU A 11 9.45 -17.59 -6.45
C GLU A 11 8.90 -17.23 -7.84
N GLN A 12 8.60 -18.24 -8.66
CA GLN A 12 7.99 -18.03 -9.98
C GLN A 12 6.58 -17.46 -9.88
N LEU A 13 5.79 -17.92 -8.91
CA LEU A 13 4.47 -17.35 -8.64
C LEU A 13 4.59 -15.88 -8.20
N ARG A 14 5.51 -15.57 -7.28
CA ARG A 14 5.78 -14.18 -6.87
C ARG A 14 6.17 -13.32 -8.06
N ARG A 15 7.03 -13.81 -8.95
CA ARG A 15 7.43 -13.07 -10.16
C ARG A 15 6.26 -12.87 -11.14
N ALA A 16 5.42 -13.88 -11.34
CA ALA A 16 4.23 -13.76 -12.17
C ALA A 16 3.23 -12.74 -11.61
N LEU A 17 3.04 -12.73 -10.28
CA LEU A 17 2.23 -11.74 -9.60
C LEU A 17 2.82 -10.33 -9.74
N GLN A 18 4.14 -10.16 -9.64
CA GLN A 18 4.80 -8.86 -9.86
C GLN A 18 4.56 -8.33 -11.28
N LEU A 19 4.70 -9.17 -12.30
CA LEU A 19 4.42 -8.79 -13.69
C LEU A 19 2.95 -8.41 -13.91
N PHE A 20 2.03 -9.08 -13.23
CA PHE A 20 0.62 -8.71 -13.27
C PHE A 20 0.34 -7.43 -12.49
N ALA A 21 0.99 -7.25 -11.35
CA ALA A 21 0.86 -6.09 -10.48
C ALA A 21 1.31 -4.79 -11.18
N GLU A 22 2.31 -4.85 -12.06
CA GLU A 22 2.69 -3.73 -12.95
C GLU A 22 1.55 -3.24 -13.85
N THR A 23 0.53 -4.08 -14.10
CA THR A 23 -0.64 -3.72 -14.92
C THR A 23 -1.86 -3.31 -14.10
N LEU A 24 -1.80 -3.41 -12.77
CA LEU A 24 -2.92 -3.08 -11.91
C LEU A 24 -3.16 -1.57 -11.91
N PRO A 25 -4.44 -1.13 -11.99
CA PRO A 25 -4.77 0.25 -11.68
C PRO A 25 -4.43 0.55 -10.22
N GLU A 26 -4.19 1.84 -9.94
CA GLU A 26 -3.67 2.30 -8.65
C GLU A 26 -4.51 1.87 -7.45
N ALA A 27 -5.84 1.84 -7.59
CA ALA A 27 -6.73 1.37 -6.53
C ALA A 27 -6.44 -0.09 -6.13
N GLN A 28 -6.32 -0.99 -7.12
CA GLN A 28 -6.01 -2.40 -6.86
C GLN A 28 -4.57 -2.61 -6.41
N ALA A 29 -3.63 -1.78 -6.86
CA ALA A 29 -2.25 -1.87 -6.40
C ALA A 29 -2.14 -1.67 -4.87
N ARG A 30 -2.97 -0.79 -4.30
CA ARG A 30 -2.98 -0.53 -2.84
C ARG A 30 -3.49 -1.71 -2.03
N GLU A 31 -4.47 -2.45 -2.54
CA GLU A 31 -4.99 -3.67 -1.90
C GLU A 31 -3.91 -4.74 -1.70
N VAL A 32 -2.85 -4.72 -2.53
CA VAL A 32 -1.75 -5.70 -2.49
C VAL A 32 -0.39 -5.05 -2.27
N ALA A 33 -0.33 -3.95 -1.51
CA ALA A 33 0.91 -3.20 -1.24
C ALA A 33 2.06 -4.11 -0.76
N ALA A 34 1.77 -5.10 0.08
CA ALA A 34 2.76 -6.05 0.61
C ALA A 34 3.42 -6.97 -0.44
N VAL A 35 2.86 -7.10 -1.64
CA VAL A 35 3.43 -7.92 -2.73
C VAL A 35 4.60 -7.19 -3.41
N TYR A 36 4.58 -5.86 -3.41
CA TYR A 36 5.59 -5.04 -4.08
C TYR A 36 6.94 -5.09 -3.36
N PRO A 37 8.04 -4.99 -4.12
CA PRO A 37 9.37 -4.96 -3.53
C PRO A 37 9.58 -3.65 -2.75
N ALA A 38 10.30 -3.76 -1.63
CA ALA A 38 10.79 -2.60 -0.93
C ALA A 38 11.76 -1.78 -1.82
N TYR A 39 11.90 -0.50 -1.52
CA TYR A 39 12.88 0.39 -2.13
C TYR A 39 14.29 -0.22 -2.08
N GLN A 40 15.00 -0.18 -3.21
CA GLN A 40 16.36 -0.69 -3.35
C GLN A 40 17.22 0.36 -4.01
N THR A 41 18.38 0.67 -3.45
CA THR A 41 19.31 1.67 -3.99
C THR A 41 20.20 1.07 -5.08
N GLY A 42 20.51 1.87 -6.10
CA GLY A 42 21.24 1.43 -7.29
C GLY A 42 20.40 0.59 -8.27
N ARG A 43 19.08 0.55 -8.13
CA ARG A 43 18.15 -0.13 -9.04
C ARG A 43 17.61 0.85 -10.08
N ALA A 44 17.58 0.40 -11.34
CA ALA A 44 16.88 1.14 -12.39
C ALA A 44 15.37 0.89 -12.26
N TYR A 45 14.62 1.94 -11.95
CA TYR A 45 13.16 1.92 -11.88
C TYR A 45 12.56 2.49 -13.16
N LYS A 46 11.39 1.96 -13.55
CA LYS A 46 10.61 2.45 -14.68
C LYS A 46 9.42 3.30 -14.24
N ALA A 47 9.07 4.29 -15.04
CA ALA A 47 7.85 5.07 -14.84
C ALA A 47 6.63 4.15 -14.76
N GLY A 48 5.82 4.31 -13.72
CA GLY A 48 4.65 3.48 -13.43
C GLY A 48 4.92 2.27 -12.53
N GLU A 49 6.18 1.94 -12.21
CA GLU A 49 6.51 0.86 -11.30
C GLU A 49 6.12 1.19 -9.86
N TYR A 50 5.71 0.18 -9.09
CA TYR A 50 5.31 0.32 -7.70
C TYR A 50 6.36 -0.27 -6.76
N LEU A 51 6.59 0.40 -5.63
CA LEU A 51 7.54 -0.02 -4.60
C LEU A 51 7.01 0.36 -3.22
N THR A 52 7.48 -0.33 -2.19
CA THR A 52 7.16 -0.01 -0.80
C THR A 52 8.32 0.66 -0.08
N ASP A 53 8.03 1.68 0.74
CA ASP A 53 9.05 2.37 1.54
C ASP A 53 8.47 2.97 2.82
N GLY A 54 8.83 2.43 3.98
CA GLY A 54 8.25 2.84 5.27
C GLY A 54 6.88 2.22 5.56
N VAL A 55 6.25 2.70 6.63
CA VAL A 55 4.95 2.21 7.15
C VAL A 55 4.05 3.39 7.51
N ASP A 56 2.73 3.19 7.42
CA ASP A 56 1.73 4.18 7.82
C ASP A 56 1.47 4.19 9.34
N THR A 57 0.47 4.98 9.76
CA THR A 57 0.04 5.07 11.16
C THR A 57 -0.56 3.78 11.72
N ASN A 58 -1.08 2.91 10.85
CA ASN A 58 -1.72 1.64 11.20
C ASN A 58 -0.70 0.48 11.15
N GLY A 59 0.52 0.73 10.64
CA GLY A 59 1.61 -0.24 10.53
C GLY A 59 1.70 -0.94 9.18
N ASP A 60 0.91 -0.53 8.19
CA ASP A 60 0.91 -1.11 6.84
C ASP A 60 1.98 -0.47 5.95
N PRO A 61 2.56 -1.22 4.99
CA PRO A 61 3.63 -0.70 4.14
C PRO A 61 3.14 0.41 3.21
N LEU A 62 3.87 1.53 3.18
CA LEU A 62 3.56 2.64 2.29
C LEU A 62 3.92 2.29 0.85
N LEU A 63 2.92 2.35 -0.02
CA LEU A 63 3.07 2.15 -1.45
C LEU A 63 3.37 3.46 -2.17
N TYR A 64 4.42 3.44 -2.99
CA TYR A 64 4.85 4.51 -3.87
C TYR A 64 4.82 4.06 -5.33
N LYS A 65 4.52 5.01 -6.20
CA LYS A 65 4.56 4.86 -7.66
C LYS A 65 5.67 5.70 -8.24
N VAL A 66 6.49 5.10 -9.10
CA VAL A 66 7.57 5.78 -9.81
C VAL A 66 6.99 6.69 -10.89
N VAL A 67 7.39 7.95 -10.88
CA VAL A 67 6.88 8.98 -11.79
C VAL A 67 7.62 8.94 -13.14
N GLN A 68 8.93 8.70 -13.11
CA GLN A 68 9.78 8.73 -14.30
C GLN A 68 10.92 7.71 -14.22
N ASP A 69 11.46 7.32 -15.37
CA ASP A 69 12.62 6.42 -15.46
C ASP A 69 13.86 7.05 -14.80
N HIS A 70 14.43 6.37 -13.81
CA HIS A 70 15.64 6.80 -13.12
C HIS A 70 16.36 5.63 -12.44
N THR A 71 17.57 5.88 -11.96
CA THR A 71 18.29 4.95 -11.06
C THR A 71 18.17 5.47 -9.65
N SER A 72 17.68 4.64 -8.73
CA SER A 72 17.54 4.96 -7.32
C SER A 72 18.89 5.20 -6.64
N ALA A 73 18.89 6.07 -5.63
CA ALA A 73 20.07 6.44 -4.86
C ALA A 73 19.71 6.63 -3.39
N ASP A 74 20.66 6.44 -2.48
CA ASP A 74 20.41 6.64 -1.03
C ASP A 74 20.08 8.11 -0.71
N GLU A 75 20.53 9.05 -1.54
CA GLU A 75 20.22 10.48 -1.42
C GLU A 75 18.79 10.83 -1.87
N TRP A 76 18.09 9.92 -2.55
CA TRP A 76 16.76 10.15 -3.13
C TRP A 76 15.73 9.11 -2.64
N PRO A 77 15.46 9.01 -1.33
CA PRO A 77 14.43 8.13 -0.85
C PRO A 77 13.03 8.63 -1.25
N PRO A 78 12.06 7.72 -1.46
CA PRO A 78 10.68 8.03 -1.83
C PRO A 78 10.02 9.13 -1.00
N GLU A 79 10.22 9.13 0.32
CA GLU A 79 9.64 10.11 1.25
C GLU A 79 10.00 11.57 0.92
N ILE A 80 11.22 11.85 0.46
CA ILE A 80 11.72 13.22 0.25
C ILE A 80 11.87 13.60 -1.23
N THR A 81 11.49 12.71 -2.16
CA THR A 81 11.66 12.93 -3.60
C THR A 81 10.34 12.81 -4.38
N PRO A 82 9.40 13.74 -4.17
CA PRO A 82 8.09 13.73 -4.85
C PRO A 82 8.18 13.90 -6.38
N SER A 83 9.34 14.34 -6.90
CA SER A 83 9.61 14.43 -8.33
C SER A 83 9.90 13.08 -9.00
N LEU A 84 10.30 12.07 -8.22
CA LEU A 84 10.61 10.72 -8.69
C LEU A 84 9.56 9.70 -8.25
N TYR A 85 8.93 9.92 -7.09
CA TYR A 85 7.96 9.00 -6.52
C TYR A 85 6.70 9.73 -6.07
N THR A 86 5.55 9.09 -6.24
CA THR A 86 4.26 9.56 -5.74
C THR A 86 3.76 8.54 -4.72
N CYS A 87 3.53 8.98 -3.49
CA CYS A 87 2.88 8.13 -2.49
C CYS A 87 1.42 7.92 -2.91
N VAL A 88 1.04 6.66 -3.13
CA VAL A 88 -0.34 6.29 -3.49
C VAL A 88 -1.11 5.71 -2.32
N SER A 89 -0.40 5.35 -1.24
CA SER A 89 -0.98 4.78 -0.02
C SER A 89 -1.55 5.81 0.93
N LEU A 90 -1.03 7.05 0.94
CA LEU A 90 -1.49 8.11 1.83
C LEU A 90 -2.46 9.08 1.13
N GLY A 91 -3.48 9.48 1.88
CA GLY A 91 -4.47 10.47 1.49
C GLY A 91 -4.01 11.89 1.76
N THR A 92 -4.94 12.84 1.62
CA THR A 92 -4.66 14.28 1.75
C THR A 92 -4.25 14.74 3.15
N SER A 93 -4.46 13.89 4.16
CA SER A 93 -4.23 14.23 5.56
C SER A 93 -3.12 13.37 6.19
N ASP A 94 -2.21 12.80 5.40
CA ASP A 94 -1.16 11.86 5.82
C ASP A 94 -1.70 10.56 6.46
N TRP A 95 -3.00 10.29 6.33
CA TRP A 95 -3.65 9.06 6.76
C TRP A 95 -3.72 8.06 5.61
N PRO A 96 -3.66 6.74 5.88
CA PRO A 96 -3.70 5.74 4.84
C PRO A 96 -5.06 5.74 4.14
N ILE A 97 -5.05 5.66 2.81
CA ILE A 97 -6.28 5.58 2.03
C ILE A 97 -6.89 4.21 2.26
N TRP A 98 -8.19 4.19 2.57
CA TRP A 98 -8.93 2.96 2.76
C TRP A 98 -8.76 2.05 1.53
N SER A 99 -8.30 0.84 1.80
CA SER A 99 -8.14 -0.23 0.82
C SER A 99 -8.93 -1.43 1.31
N GLN A 100 -9.60 -2.13 0.40
CA GLN A 100 -10.45 -3.27 0.75
C GLN A 100 -9.59 -4.38 1.37
N PRO A 101 -9.83 -4.78 2.64
CA PRO A 101 -9.12 -5.90 3.22
C PRO A 101 -9.48 -7.20 2.52
N THR A 102 -8.50 -8.09 2.38
CA THR A 102 -8.63 -9.42 1.80
C THR A 102 -9.09 -10.46 2.82
N GLY A 103 -8.95 -10.19 4.13
CA GLY A 103 -9.42 -11.05 5.20
C GLY A 103 -9.21 -10.46 6.59
N ALA A 104 -9.13 -11.33 7.60
CA ALA A 104 -8.99 -10.92 9.00
C ALA A 104 -7.58 -10.45 9.38
N HIS A 105 -6.58 -10.66 8.51
CA HIS A 105 -5.17 -10.40 8.80
C HIS A 105 -4.72 -8.99 8.38
N ASP A 106 -5.51 -8.35 7.52
CA ASP A 106 -5.37 -6.99 7.00
C ASP A 106 -6.63 -6.16 7.28
N ALA A 107 -7.48 -6.63 8.21
CA ALA A 107 -8.66 -5.91 8.64
C ALA A 107 -8.32 -4.81 9.64
N TYR A 108 -9.05 -3.69 9.55
CA TYR A 108 -8.84 -2.53 10.42
C TYR A 108 -9.37 -2.80 11.84
N ASN A 109 -8.58 -2.50 12.86
CA ASN A 109 -8.96 -2.66 14.25
C ASN A 109 -9.69 -1.42 14.78
N ALA A 110 -10.33 -1.55 15.95
CA ALA A 110 -11.00 -0.41 16.56
C ALA A 110 -9.97 0.68 16.90
N GLY A 111 -10.17 1.88 16.39
CA GLY A 111 -9.25 3.00 16.55
C GLY A 111 -8.42 3.34 15.31
N ASP A 112 -8.31 2.42 14.35
CA ASP A 112 -7.58 2.69 13.11
C ASP A 112 -8.29 3.76 12.28
N VAL A 113 -7.52 4.67 11.70
CA VAL A 113 -8.04 5.79 10.90
C VAL A 113 -7.60 5.61 9.46
N VAL A 114 -8.52 5.88 8.54
CA VAL A 114 -8.33 5.78 7.09
C VAL A 114 -8.92 7.00 6.39
N ASP A 115 -8.30 7.43 5.29
CA ASP A 115 -8.86 8.43 4.37
C ASP A 115 -9.73 7.72 3.32
N ARG A 116 -11.00 8.11 3.23
CA ARG A 116 -11.90 7.70 2.16
C ARG A 116 -12.41 8.94 1.45
N ASN A 117 -11.97 9.12 0.20
CA ASN A 117 -12.39 10.22 -0.68
C ASN A 117 -12.23 11.62 -0.04
N GLY A 118 -11.20 11.82 0.78
CA GLY A 118 -10.90 13.09 1.46
C GLY A 118 -11.61 13.25 2.81
N THR A 119 -12.37 12.25 3.26
CA THR A 119 -12.97 12.21 4.60
C THR A 119 -12.27 11.14 5.42
N LEU A 120 -11.83 11.50 6.63
CA LEU A 120 -11.22 10.53 7.53
C LEU A 120 -12.29 9.75 8.28
N TYR A 121 -12.11 8.44 8.35
CA TYR A 121 -12.98 7.54 9.08
C TYR A 121 -12.15 6.75 10.07
N LYS A 122 -12.65 6.64 11.28
CA LYS A 122 -12.07 5.82 12.34
C LYS A 122 -12.91 4.58 12.56
N SER A 123 -12.28 3.42 12.58
CA SER A 123 -12.99 2.15 12.78
C SER A 123 -13.49 2.03 14.22
N LYS A 124 -14.75 1.58 14.37
CA LYS A 124 -15.41 1.38 15.67
C LYS A 124 -15.33 -0.06 16.18
N ILE A 125 -14.93 -1.00 15.32
CA ILE A 125 -14.90 -2.43 15.62
C ILE A 125 -13.55 -3.03 15.27
N ASP A 126 -13.19 -4.10 15.97
CA ASP A 126 -12.02 -4.90 15.61
C ASP A 126 -12.32 -5.78 14.39
N GLY A 127 -11.34 -5.92 13.50
CA GLY A 127 -11.50 -6.73 12.28
C GLY A 127 -12.49 -6.15 11.26
N ASN A 128 -12.54 -4.83 11.13
CA ASN A 128 -13.38 -4.13 10.18
C ASN A 128 -12.86 -4.27 8.75
N VAL A 129 -13.64 -4.96 7.92
CA VAL A 129 -13.37 -5.18 6.48
C VAL A 129 -14.33 -4.39 5.58
N TRP A 130 -15.22 -3.59 6.17
CA TRP A 130 -16.31 -2.96 5.46
C TRP A 130 -15.95 -1.55 4.99
N ASP A 131 -16.41 -1.17 3.79
CA ASP A 131 -16.24 0.20 3.26
C ASP A 131 -17.01 1.21 4.14
N PRO A 132 -16.35 2.27 4.65
CA PRO A 132 -17.01 3.31 5.45
C PRO A 132 -18.18 4.01 4.75
N GLU A 133 -18.17 4.11 3.42
CA GLU A 133 -19.28 4.72 2.66
C GLU A 133 -20.49 3.79 2.56
N GLN A 134 -20.27 2.47 2.58
CA GLN A 134 -21.34 1.47 2.47
C GLN A 134 -21.90 1.07 3.85
N PHE A 135 -21.04 1.04 4.87
CA PHE A 135 -21.36 0.61 6.22
C PHE A 135 -20.92 1.64 7.26
N PRO A 136 -21.51 2.85 7.27
CA PRO A 136 -21.13 3.90 8.20
C PRO A 136 -21.38 3.54 9.67
N ASP A 137 -22.18 2.51 9.97
CA ASP A 137 -22.41 2.04 11.34
C ASP A 137 -21.14 1.55 12.04
N TYR A 138 -20.16 1.05 11.28
CA TYR A 138 -18.88 0.53 11.78
C TYR A 138 -17.75 1.57 11.78
N TRP A 139 -18.03 2.80 11.33
CA TRP A 139 -17.07 3.87 11.21
C TRP A 139 -17.57 5.15 11.89
N GLU A 140 -16.66 5.96 12.40
CA GLU A 140 -16.95 7.32 12.86
C GLU A 140 -16.15 8.32 12.02
N VAL A 141 -16.76 9.43 11.62
CA VAL A 141 -16.01 10.49 10.93
C VAL A 141 -15.00 11.07 11.92
N TYR A 142 -13.73 11.08 11.51
CA TYR A 142 -12.64 11.62 12.30
C TYR A 142 -12.27 13.00 11.77
N GLU A 143 -12.25 14.01 12.64
CA GLU A 143 -11.79 15.35 12.30
C GLU A 143 -10.48 15.61 13.05
N VAL A 144 -9.43 15.97 12.31
CA VAL A 144 -8.15 16.39 12.90
C VAL A 144 -8.35 17.79 13.47
N VAL A 145 -8.27 17.93 14.79
CA VAL A 145 -8.40 19.20 15.53
C VAL A 145 -7.04 19.88 15.65
#